data_AF-A0A7W6NP12-F1
#
_entry.id   AF-A0A7W6NP12-F1
#
_cell.length_a   1.000
_cell.length_b   1.000
_cell.length_c   1.000
_cell.angle_alpha   90.00
_cell.angle_beta   90.00
_cell.angle_gamma   90.00
#
_symmetry.space_group_name_H-M   'P 1'
#
loop_
_entity.id
_entity.type
_entity.pdbx_description
1 polymer ?
#
loop_
_entity_poly.entity_id
_entity_poly.type
_entity_poly.pdbx_seq_one_letter_code
_entity_poly.pdbx_strand_id
1 'polypeptide(L)'
;MLEEAQTRAGSAGDEPTTPDAVEIAMEAEATGAPPEGAARRLLESHIRLAEEQIGLARNERFRNRIKAVRDMTLAAAVMLLVLGAGAVLLAARNAQGLVVEPLGVPPEMAAQGMDGSVLAARLLDRLSAMQAATDSSRAPSSYSNNWGDDLAVEVPQTGMSAGELWGALRAGLGRETRLTGDVVRTADGLAITVRVGSQPGVTVSGPESDLNRLLDQSAEAAYRQSQPYRYAVWVSRRGNGMDAPVLAELAASTDRTERLWALVGQAVNALDANDPALGETLARQALELDPTFHKARWNVSDSLLAMGRDEDLLAENRLTERAMRRRDPRVTEASQGQVLHNVRSSIAEATGDFATAAAEATIMTGLPDYANNGVNAHYYAAEARLRLHDVSGARRARAPIDGTSRAIPQAALLIDFVEASERGDAAAVQRLGAEVIAMLGTP
;
A
#
# COMPACT_ATOMS: atom_id res chain seq x y z
N MET A 1 53.95 110.24 -8.15
CA MET A 1 54.66 110.02 -6.88
C MET A 1 54.80 108.53 -6.66
N LEU A 2 56.05 108.06 -6.76
CA LEU A 2 56.69 106.82 -6.29
C LEU A 2 55.95 105.48 -6.53
N GLU A 3 56.38 104.63 -7.46
CA GLU A 3 57.59 103.77 -7.43
C GLU A 3 57.42 102.57 -6.48
N GLU A 4 57.16 101.37 -7.03
CA GLU A 4 57.95 100.16 -6.76
C GLU A 4 57.52 99.00 -7.67
N ALA A 5 58.50 98.48 -8.40
CA ALA A 5 58.42 97.30 -9.24
C ALA A 5 58.85 96.07 -8.44
N GLN A 6 58.10 94.97 -8.53
CA GLN A 6 58.60 93.64 -8.17
C GLN A 6 58.14 92.55 -9.16
N THR A 7 59.15 91.85 -9.63
CA THR A 7 59.30 90.73 -10.54
C THR A 7 58.50 89.48 -10.15
N ARG A 8 57.85 88.81 -11.11
CA ARG A 8 57.65 87.35 -11.09
C ARG A 8 57.76 86.76 -12.50
N ALA A 9 58.83 85.99 -12.71
CA ALA A 9 58.98 85.05 -13.80
C ALA A 9 58.06 83.85 -13.57
N GLY A 10 57.17 83.56 -14.51
CA GLY A 10 56.45 82.28 -14.60
C GLY A 10 57.23 81.37 -15.53
N SER A 11 57.67 80.21 -15.03
CA SER A 11 58.42 79.22 -15.80
C SER A 11 57.53 78.58 -16.87
N ALA A 12 58.12 78.30 -18.03
CA ALA A 12 57.55 77.34 -18.96
C ALA A 12 57.42 76.00 -18.20
N GLY A 13 56.20 75.47 -18.08
CA GLY A 13 55.98 74.15 -17.49
C GLY A 13 56.60 73.11 -18.40
N ASP A 14 57.54 72.33 -17.88
CA ASP A 14 58.14 71.20 -18.59
C ASP A 14 57.02 70.24 -19.05
N GLU A 15 57.06 69.89 -20.33
CA GLU A 15 56.15 68.87 -20.87
C GLU A 15 56.48 67.51 -20.23
N PRO A 16 55.48 66.64 -19.97
CA PRO A 16 55.71 65.33 -19.36
C PRO A 16 56.72 64.50 -20.19
N THR A 17 57.59 63.73 -19.52
CA THR A 17 58.68 63.02 -20.21
C THR A 17 58.21 61.79 -21.00
N THR A 18 56.94 61.38 -20.80
CA THR A 18 56.33 60.17 -21.34
C THR A 18 54.86 60.41 -21.68
N PRO A 19 54.33 59.77 -22.75
CA PRO A 19 52.91 59.80 -23.05
C PRO A 19 52.10 58.76 -22.25
N ASP A 20 52.75 57.88 -21.46
CA ASP A 20 52.04 56.89 -20.64
C ASP A 20 51.41 57.55 -19.41
N ALA A 21 50.09 57.45 -19.30
CA ALA A 21 49.36 58.12 -18.23
C ALA A 21 49.74 57.61 -16.84
N VAL A 22 50.14 56.35 -16.68
CA VAL A 22 50.55 55.81 -15.37
C VAL A 22 51.87 56.43 -14.96
N GLU A 23 52.83 56.53 -15.88
CA GLU A 23 54.10 57.18 -15.60
C GLU A 23 53.93 58.68 -15.31
N ILE A 24 53.05 59.38 -16.04
CA ILE A 24 52.67 60.79 -15.76
C ILE A 24 52.07 60.94 -14.34
N ALA A 25 51.18 60.03 -13.92
CA ALA A 25 50.63 60.06 -12.56
C ALA A 25 51.70 59.82 -11.49
N MET A 26 52.61 58.87 -11.74
CA MET A 26 53.70 58.55 -10.81
C MET A 26 54.72 59.69 -10.70
N GLU A 27 55.04 60.38 -11.80
CA GLU A 27 55.89 61.57 -11.79
C GLU A 27 55.26 62.73 -11.00
N ALA A 28 53.95 62.95 -11.17
CA ALA A 28 53.21 63.97 -10.43
C ALA A 28 53.15 63.66 -8.92
N GLU A 29 52.96 62.38 -8.54
CA GLU A 29 53.01 61.95 -7.15
C GLU A 29 54.43 62.14 -6.56
N ALA A 30 55.47 61.76 -7.29
CA ALA A 30 56.86 61.89 -6.86
C ALA A 30 57.31 63.35 -6.66
N THR A 31 56.80 64.26 -7.49
CA THR A 31 57.10 65.70 -7.40
C THR A 31 56.19 66.47 -6.44
N GLY A 32 55.10 65.85 -5.97
CA GLY A 32 54.13 66.46 -5.05
C GLY A 32 53.29 67.58 -5.67
N ALA A 33 53.40 67.79 -6.98
CA ALA A 33 52.64 68.79 -7.72
C ALA A 33 51.57 68.08 -8.59
N PRO A 34 50.30 68.48 -8.51
CA PRO A 34 49.25 67.85 -9.31
C PRO A 34 49.51 68.09 -10.80
N PRO A 35 49.29 67.09 -11.67
CA PRO A 35 49.46 67.28 -13.10
C PRO A 35 48.40 68.28 -13.58
N GLU A 36 48.82 69.25 -14.40
CA GLU A 36 47.95 70.28 -14.97
C GLU A 36 47.80 70.12 -16.49
N GLY A 37 46.82 70.84 -17.08
CA GLY A 37 46.67 70.91 -18.54
C GLY A 37 46.32 69.57 -19.23
N ALA A 38 47.12 69.19 -20.23
CA ALA A 38 46.84 68.01 -21.07
C ALA A 38 47.06 66.68 -20.33
N ALA A 39 48.07 66.60 -19.47
CA ALA A 39 48.37 65.45 -18.62
C ALA A 39 47.18 65.09 -17.71
N ARG A 40 46.60 66.10 -17.06
CA ARG A 40 45.39 65.94 -16.24
C ARG A 40 44.22 65.38 -17.05
N ARG A 41 43.96 65.93 -18.24
CA ARG A 41 42.86 65.48 -19.11
C ARG A 41 43.05 64.04 -19.58
N LEU A 42 44.29 63.61 -19.84
CA LEU A 42 44.59 62.23 -20.20
C LEU A 42 44.33 61.28 -19.03
N LEU A 43 44.76 61.64 -17.82
CA LEU A 43 44.48 60.88 -16.59
C LEU A 43 42.99 60.77 -16.30
N GLU A 44 42.25 61.88 -16.37
CA GLU A 44 40.79 61.89 -16.21
C GLU A 44 40.10 61.03 -17.28
N SER A 45 40.62 61.01 -18.51
CA SER A 45 40.10 60.16 -19.59
C SER A 45 40.41 58.68 -19.38
N HIS A 46 41.60 58.33 -18.87
CA HIS A 46 41.97 56.95 -18.52
C HIS A 46 41.19 56.44 -17.32
N ILE A 47 40.97 57.26 -16.28
CA ILE A 47 40.09 56.91 -15.16
C ILE A 47 38.68 56.65 -15.67
N ARG A 48 38.13 57.53 -16.51
CA ARG A 48 36.80 57.34 -17.11
C ARG A 48 36.72 56.06 -17.94
N LEU A 49 37.73 55.79 -18.77
CA LEU A 49 37.80 54.57 -19.57
C LEU A 49 37.88 53.32 -18.68
N ALA A 50 38.68 53.34 -17.62
CA ALA A 50 38.79 52.23 -16.67
C ALA A 50 37.47 52.00 -15.91
N GLU A 51 36.78 53.07 -15.49
CA GLU A 51 35.45 52.99 -14.88
C GLU A 51 34.41 52.40 -15.84
N GLU A 52 34.41 52.83 -17.12
CA GLU A 52 33.54 52.27 -18.16
C GLU A 52 33.85 50.79 -18.43
N GLN A 53 35.13 50.40 -18.50
CA GLN A 53 35.54 49.01 -18.68
C GLN A 53 35.15 48.13 -17.48
N ILE A 54 35.31 48.63 -16.25
CA ILE A 54 34.83 47.94 -15.03
C ILE A 54 33.31 47.79 -15.06
N GLY A 55 32.59 48.83 -15.51
CA GLY A 55 31.14 48.81 -15.70
C GLY A 55 30.69 47.76 -16.71
N LEU A 56 31.34 47.70 -17.88
CA LEU A 56 31.09 46.70 -18.91
C LEU A 56 31.36 45.28 -18.41
N ALA A 57 32.50 45.05 -17.75
CA ALA A 57 32.84 43.75 -17.18
C ALA A 57 31.84 43.29 -16.09
N ARG A 58 31.34 44.23 -15.27
CA ARG A 58 30.27 43.95 -14.29
C ARG A 58 28.95 43.60 -14.98
N ASN A 59 28.58 44.34 -16.02
CA ASN A 59 27.37 44.08 -16.81
C ASN A 59 27.44 42.73 -17.54
N GLU A 60 28.59 42.36 -18.10
CA GLU A 60 28.78 41.05 -18.73
C GLU A 60 28.66 39.90 -17.72
N ARG A 61 29.28 40.03 -16.55
CA ARG A 61 29.13 39.03 -15.47
C ARG A 61 27.67 38.92 -15.01
N PHE A 62 26.97 40.04 -14.89
CA PHE A 62 25.55 40.06 -14.51
C PHE A 62 24.67 39.40 -15.58
N ARG A 63 24.86 39.76 -16.86
CA ARG A 63 24.15 39.14 -17.99
C ARG A 63 24.39 37.64 -18.08
N ASN A 64 25.64 37.20 -17.89
CA ASN A 64 25.99 35.78 -17.89
C ASN A 64 25.35 35.04 -16.72
N ARG A 65 25.26 35.66 -15.53
CA ARG A 65 24.54 35.08 -14.39
C ARG A 65 23.05 34.95 -14.66
N ILE A 66 22.39 35.99 -15.20
CA ILE A 66 20.96 35.91 -15.57
C ILE A 66 20.73 34.81 -16.61
N LYS A 67 21.58 34.73 -17.64
CA LYS A 67 21.48 33.68 -18.66
C LYS A 67 21.62 32.30 -18.04
N ALA A 68 22.61 32.09 -17.18
CA ALA A 68 22.82 30.82 -16.48
C ALA A 68 21.61 30.44 -15.61
N VAL A 69 21.06 31.38 -14.83
CA VAL A 69 19.87 31.13 -14.00
C VAL A 69 18.66 30.76 -14.87
N ARG A 70 18.43 31.47 -15.97
CA ARG A 70 17.34 31.17 -16.92
C ARG A 70 17.51 29.78 -17.52
N ASP A 71 18.71 29.46 -18.01
CA ASP A 71 18.99 28.18 -18.67
C ASP A 71 18.88 27.01 -17.66
N MET A 72 19.32 27.19 -16.41
CA MET A 72 19.11 26.24 -15.31
C MET A 72 17.62 26.06 -14.97
N THR A 73 16.84 27.14 -14.95
CA THR A 73 15.40 27.09 -14.65
C THR A 73 14.64 26.36 -15.75
N LEU A 74 14.96 26.63 -17.02
CA LEU A 74 14.41 25.90 -18.17
C LEU A 74 14.77 24.42 -18.11
N ALA A 75 16.03 24.09 -17.82
CA ALA A 75 16.48 22.70 -17.68
C ALA A 75 15.74 21.98 -16.55
N ALA A 76 15.56 22.63 -15.40
CA ALA A 76 14.80 22.09 -14.27
C ALA A 76 13.32 21.88 -14.61
N ALA A 77 12.69 22.83 -15.30
CA ALA A 77 11.30 22.72 -15.73
C ALA A 77 11.10 21.55 -16.72
N VAL A 78 12.00 21.39 -17.69
CA VAL A 78 11.98 20.25 -18.62
C VAL A 78 12.19 18.94 -17.88
N MET A 79 13.14 18.88 -16.93
CA MET A 79 13.38 17.69 -16.13
C MET A 79 12.15 17.31 -15.30
N LEU A 80 11.48 18.28 -14.67
CA LEU A 80 10.23 18.06 -13.93
C LEU A 80 9.12 17.54 -14.85
N LEU A 81 8.98 18.07 -16.07
CA LEU A 81 8.02 17.58 -17.05
C LEU A 81 8.31 16.13 -17.46
N VAL A 82 9.57 15.79 -17.71
CA VAL A 82 9.98 14.41 -18.06
C VAL A 82 9.75 13.45 -16.90
N LEU A 83 10.14 13.83 -15.67
CA LEU A 83 9.90 13.02 -14.48
C LEU A 83 8.40 12.85 -14.21
N GLY A 84 7.61 13.91 -14.39
CA GLY A 84 6.15 13.87 -14.29
C GLY A 84 5.52 12.94 -15.31
N ALA A 85 5.88 13.07 -16.60
CA ALA A 85 5.41 12.17 -17.65
C ALA A 85 5.84 10.71 -17.41
N GLY A 86 7.08 10.49 -16.96
CA GLY A 86 7.59 9.17 -16.60
C GLY A 86 6.81 8.56 -15.43
N ALA A 87 6.52 9.34 -14.40
CA ALA A 87 5.69 8.91 -13.26
C ALA A 87 4.27 8.55 -13.70
N VAL A 88 3.66 9.34 -14.58
CA VAL A 88 2.32 9.07 -15.14
C VAL A 88 2.31 7.78 -15.96
N LEU A 89 3.31 7.53 -16.80
CA LEU A 89 3.43 6.30 -17.58
C LEU A 89 3.67 5.07 -16.68
N LEU A 90 4.50 5.20 -15.65
CA LEU A 90 4.72 4.16 -14.64
C LEU A 90 3.43 3.85 -13.87
N ALA A 91 2.69 4.88 -13.46
CA ALA A 91 1.40 4.72 -12.79
C ALA A 91 0.38 4.04 -13.71
N ALA A 92 0.27 4.47 -14.98
CA ALA A 92 -0.64 3.86 -15.95
C ALA A 92 -0.29 2.39 -16.26
N ARG A 93 1.00 2.05 -16.36
CA ARG A 93 1.47 0.66 -16.55
C ARG A 93 1.13 -0.24 -15.36
N ASN A 94 1.07 0.33 -14.16
CA ASN A 94 0.76 -0.40 -12.94
C ASN A 94 -0.73 -0.36 -12.60
N ALA A 95 -1.54 0.45 -13.30
CA ALA A 95 -2.97 0.50 -13.12
C ALA A 95 -3.58 -0.82 -13.61
N GLN A 96 -4.18 -1.56 -12.68
CA GLN A 96 -4.96 -2.76 -12.95
C GLN A 96 -6.37 -2.43 -12.46
N GLY A 97 -7.34 -2.42 -13.37
CA GLY A 97 -8.71 -2.02 -13.12
C GLY A 97 -9.68 -2.99 -13.77
N LEU A 98 -10.91 -3.02 -13.26
CA LEU A 98 -12.03 -3.76 -13.84
C LEU A 98 -12.99 -2.74 -14.45
N VAL A 99 -13.14 -2.83 -15.75
CA VAL A 99 -14.18 -2.09 -16.48
C VAL A 99 -15.34 -3.02 -16.74
N VAL A 100 -16.52 -2.64 -16.26
CA VAL A 100 -17.77 -3.33 -16.58
C VAL A 100 -18.42 -2.58 -17.75
N GLU A 101 -18.44 -3.21 -18.91
CA GLU A 101 -19.09 -2.67 -20.11
C GLU A 101 -20.62 -2.85 -20.00
N PRO A 102 -21.42 -1.98 -20.66
CA PRO A 102 -22.85 -2.17 -20.78
C PRO A 102 -23.19 -3.55 -21.34
N LEU A 103 -24.06 -4.28 -20.64
CA LEU A 103 -24.48 -5.61 -21.07
C LEU A 103 -25.39 -5.51 -22.30
N GLY A 104 -25.23 -6.41 -23.28
CA GLY A 104 -26.22 -6.53 -24.36
C GLY A 104 -27.57 -6.94 -23.78
N VAL A 105 -28.65 -6.21 -24.07
CA VAL A 105 -29.99 -6.53 -23.53
C VAL A 105 -31.05 -6.54 -24.64
N PRO A 106 -32.15 -7.30 -24.49
CA PRO A 106 -33.27 -7.25 -25.43
C PRO A 106 -33.93 -5.85 -25.43
N PRO A 107 -34.39 -5.34 -26.59
CA PRO A 107 -34.97 -4.00 -26.69
C PRO A 107 -36.14 -3.74 -25.74
N GLU A 108 -36.95 -4.75 -25.46
CA GLU A 108 -38.08 -4.68 -24.53
C GLU A 108 -37.65 -4.46 -23.07
N MET A 109 -36.51 -5.03 -22.64
CA MET A 109 -35.97 -4.78 -21.29
C MET A 109 -35.45 -3.34 -21.18
N ALA A 110 -34.76 -2.87 -22.22
CA ALA A 110 -34.31 -1.48 -22.29
C ALA A 110 -35.51 -0.51 -22.26
N ALA A 111 -36.60 -0.81 -22.97
CA ALA A 111 -37.83 -0.02 -22.95
C ALA A 111 -38.51 0.01 -21.56
N GLN A 112 -38.26 -1.00 -20.72
CA GLN A 112 -38.71 -1.07 -19.33
C GLN A 112 -37.73 -0.44 -18.33
N GLY A 113 -36.68 0.24 -18.81
CA GLY A 113 -35.66 0.89 -17.97
C GLY A 113 -34.60 -0.07 -17.42
N MET A 114 -34.54 -1.31 -17.91
CA MET A 114 -33.47 -2.26 -17.65
C MET A 114 -32.52 -2.32 -18.83
N ASP A 115 -31.85 -1.19 -19.10
CA ASP A 115 -30.81 -1.13 -20.13
C ASP A 115 -29.50 -1.80 -19.67
N GLY A 116 -28.58 -1.98 -20.62
CA GLY A 116 -27.28 -2.61 -20.38
C GLY A 116 -26.42 -1.90 -19.33
N SER A 117 -26.53 -0.58 -19.24
CA SER A 117 -25.76 0.24 -18.29
C SER A 117 -26.29 0.06 -16.88
N VAL A 118 -27.62 -0.01 -16.70
CA VAL A 118 -28.25 -0.31 -15.41
C VAL A 118 -27.85 -1.69 -14.91
N LEU A 119 -27.83 -2.70 -15.79
CA LEU A 119 -27.41 -4.05 -15.39
C LEU A 119 -25.90 -4.12 -15.08
N ALA A 120 -25.06 -3.43 -15.85
CA ALA A 120 -23.63 -3.30 -15.57
C ALA A 120 -23.35 -2.66 -14.21
N ALA A 121 -24.04 -1.55 -13.87
CA ALA A 121 -23.93 -0.91 -12.56
C ALA A 121 -24.35 -1.85 -11.41
N ARG A 122 -25.46 -2.57 -11.58
CA ARG A 122 -25.92 -3.56 -10.58
C ARG A 122 -24.95 -4.72 -10.39
N LEU A 123 -24.25 -5.13 -11.45
CA LEU A 123 -23.20 -6.14 -11.39
C LEU A 123 -21.98 -5.60 -10.65
N LEU A 124 -21.61 -4.34 -10.92
CA LEU A 124 -20.52 -3.65 -10.23
C LEU A 124 -20.78 -3.57 -8.72
N ASP A 125 -21.97 -3.15 -8.31
CA ASP A 125 -22.34 -3.05 -6.89
C ASP A 125 -22.16 -4.39 -6.16
N ARG A 126 -22.51 -5.51 -6.81
CA ARG A 126 -22.35 -6.86 -6.25
C ARG A 126 -20.88 -7.25 -6.14
N LEU A 127 -20.08 -6.99 -7.16
CA LEU A 127 -18.64 -7.24 -7.13
C LEU A 127 -17.95 -6.41 -6.04
N SER A 128 -18.33 -5.15 -5.88
CA SER A 128 -17.88 -4.28 -4.80
C SER A 128 -18.27 -4.81 -3.43
N ALA A 129 -19.51 -5.29 -3.26
CA ALA A 129 -19.96 -5.90 -2.01
C ALA A 129 -19.19 -7.19 -1.68
N MET A 130 -18.94 -8.06 -2.67
CA MET A 130 -18.12 -9.26 -2.50
C MET A 130 -16.69 -8.90 -2.08
N GLN A 131 -16.11 -7.90 -2.73
CA GLN A 131 -14.78 -7.41 -2.39
C GLN A 131 -14.73 -6.85 -0.96
N ALA A 132 -15.71 -6.03 -0.56
CA ALA A 132 -15.79 -5.46 0.78
C ALA A 132 -15.95 -6.54 1.86
N ALA A 133 -16.63 -7.64 1.54
CA ALA A 133 -16.77 -8.80 2.41
C ALA A 133 -15.52 -9.72 2.42
N THR A 134 -14.51 -9.44 1.60
CA THR A 134 -13.30 -10.27 1.47
C THR A 134 -12.13 -9.68 2.25
N ASP A 135 -11.97 -10.14 3.48
CA ASP A 135 -10.80 -9.81 4.31
C ASP A 135 -9.71 -10.88 4.14
N SER A 136 -8.67 -10.55 3.35
CA SER A 136 -7.58 -11.44 2.92
C SER A 136 -6.22 -10.89 3.34
N SER A 137 -5.32 -11.76 3.83
CA SER A 137 -3.93 -11.39 4.10
C SER A 137 -3.14 -11.09 2.83
N ARG A 138 -3.60 -11.53 1.66
CA ARG A 138 -2.88 -11.33 0.39
C ARG A 138 -3.05 -9.90 -0.08
N ALA A 139 -1.93 -9.21 -0.28
CA ALA A 139 -1.88 -7.82 -0.72
C ALA A 139 -2.51 -7.68 -2.12
N PRO A 140 -3.32 -6.63 -2.37
CA PRO A 140 -3.91 -6.35 -3.68
C PRO A 140 -2.90 -6.39 -4.83
N SER A 141 -1.71 -5.82 -4.64
CA SER A 141 -0.65 -5.78 -5.65
C SER A 141 -0.07 -7.14 -6.05
N SER A 142 -0.39 -8.21 -5.30
CA SER A 142 0.13 -9.56 -5.58
C SER A 142 -0.85 -10.45 -6.32
N TYR A 143 -2.06 -9.97 -6.64
CA TYR A 143 -2.97 -10.68 -7.54
C TYR A 143 -2.55 -10.46 -8.99
N SER A 144 -2.61 -11.52 -9.79
CA SER A 144 -2.37 -11.47 -11.24
C SER A 144 -3.37 -10.53 -11.94
N ASN A 145 -4.64 -10.52 -11.49
CA ASN A 145 -5.74 -9.71 -12.02
C ASN A 145 -6.37 -8.83 -10.92
N ASN A 146 -5.57 -7.98 -10.26
CA ASN A 146 -6.13 -7.06 -9.27
C ASN A 146 -6.95 -5.95 -9.95
N TRP A 147 -8.06 -5.57 -9.33
CA TRP A 147 -8.82 -4.38 -9.72
C TRP A 147 -9.26 -3.55 -8.49
N GLY A 148 -8.55 -3.74 -7.38
CA GLY A 148 -9.01 -3.44 -6.02
C GLY A 148 -9.52 -2.03 -5.75
N ASP A 149 -8.92 -0.99 -6.34
CA ASP A 149 -9.31 0.41 -6.05
C ASP A 149 -9.88 1.14 -7.29
N ASP A 150 -9.83 0.48 -8.46
CA ASP A 150 -10.17 1.07 -9.77
C ASP A 150 -11.28 0.24 -10.45
N LEU A 151 -12.47 0.26 -9.84
CA LEU A 151 -13.71 -0.27 -10.40
C LEU A 151 -14.49 0.86 -11.08
N ALA A 152 -14.76 0.73 -12.37
CA ALA A 152 -15.53 1.72 -13.11
C ALA A 152 -16.54 1.08 -14.06
N VAL A 153 -17.70 1.73 -14.19
CA VAL A 153 -18.61 1.48 -15.33
C VAL A 153 -18.17 2.43 -16.45
N GLU A 154 -17.86 1.89 -17.62
CA GLU A 154 -17.62 2.71 -18.80
C GLU A 154 -18.97 3.05 -19.45
N VAL A 155 -19.36 4.32 -19.43
CA VAL A 155 -20.55 4.81 -20.12
C VAL A 155 -20.10 5.47 -21.41
N PRO A 156 -20.22 4.80 -22.58
CA PRO A 156 -19.84 5.42 -23.84
C PRO A 156 -20.88 6.48 -24.21
N GLN A 157 -20.61 7.76 -23.90
CA GLN A 157 -20.96 8.95 -24.71
C GLN A 157 -20.75 10.27 -23.94
N THR A 158 -19.78 11.09 -24.38
CA THR A 158 -19.92 12.51 -24.83
C THR A 158 -18.55 13.21 -24.75
N GLY A 159 -17.98 13.53 -25.92
CA GLY A 159 -16.88 14.52 -26.10
C GLY A 159 -15.64 14.37 -25.22
N MET A 160 -14.54 13.84 -25.79
CA MET A 160 -13.19 13.70 -25.21
C MET A 160 -12.91 14.53 -23.94
N SER A 161 -13.20 13.93 -22.79
CA SER A 161 -12.77 14.43 -21.48
C SER A 161 -11.34 13.94 -21.20
N ALA A 162 -10.63 14.61 -20.29
CA ALA A 162 -9.32 14.14 -19.81
C ALA A 162 -9.35 12.70 -19.25
N GLY A 163 -10.52 12.22 -18.83
CA GLY A 163 -10.77 10.84 -18.41
C GLY A 163 -10.73 9.82 -19.57
N GLU A 164 -11.19 10.18 -20.78
CA GLU A 164 -11.08 9.31 -21.96
C GLU A 164 -9.63 9.20 -22.45
N LEU A 165 -8.86 10.29 -22.38
CA LEU A 165 -7.43 10.24 -22.69
C LEU A 165 -6.70 9.32 -21.70
N TRP A 166 -7.07 9.36 -20.42
CA TRP A 166 -6.55 8.46 -19.39
C TRP A 166 -6.98 7.01 -19.60
N GLY A 167 -8.25 6.77 -19.93
CA GLY A 167 -8.77 5.45 -20.29
C GLY A 167 -8.10 4.86 -21.53
N ALA A 168 -7.90 5.65 -22.58
CA ALA A 168 -7.17 5.25 -23.79
C ALA A 168 -5.69 4.94 -23.49
N LEU A 169 -5.06 5.71 -22.60
CA LEU A 169 -3.68 5.45 -22.16
C LEU A 169 -3.59 4.12 -21.39
N ARG A 170 -4.54 3.83 -20.50
CA ARG A 170 -4.63 2.57 -19.76
C ARG A 170 -4.94 1.37 -20.67
N ALA A 171 -5.89 1.53 -21.58
CA ALA A 171 -6.25 0.50 -22.56
C ALA A 171 -5.07 0.18 -23.51
N GLY A 172 -4.32 1.20 -23.95
CA GLY A 172 -3.15 1.03 -24.83
C GLY A 172 -1.90 0.49 -24.13
N LEU A 173 -1.74 0.76 -22.83
CA LEU A 173 -0.57 0.31 -22.03
C LEU A 173 -0.78 -1.02 -21.31
N GLY A 174 -1.99 -1.59 -21.40
CA GLY A 174 -2.26 -3.01 -21.26
C GLY A 174 -2.19 -3.52 -19.83
N ARG A 175 -3.34 -3.53 -19.15
CA ARG A 175 -3.63 -4.36 -17.96
C ARG A 175 -5.08 -4.27 -17.45
N GLU A 176 -5.97 -3.59 -18.16
CA GLU A 176 -7.37 -3.49 -17.77
C GLU A 176 -8.10 -4.81 -18.07
N THR A 177 -8.77 -5.34 -17.04
CA THR A 177 -9.65 -6.50 -17.21
C THR A 177 -11.02 -5.97 -17.57
N ARG A 178 -11.58 -6.43 -18.70
CA ARG A 178 -12.93 -6.05 -19.12
C ARG A 178 -13.92 -7.13 -18.77
N LEU A 179 -15.03 -6.74 -18.16
CA LEU A 179 -16.20 -7.58 -17.96
C LEU A 179 -17.24 -7.17 -19.00
N THR A 180 -17.53 -8.08 -19.91
CA THR A 180 -18.59 -7.92 -20.92
C THR A 180 -19.66 -8.97 -20.71
N GLY A 181 -20.80 -8.81 -21.38
CA GLY A 181 -21.84 -9.81 -21.30
C GLY A 181 -23.09 -9.47 -22.09
N ASP A 182 -24.01 -10.42 -22.09
CA ASP A 182 -25.27 -10.35 -22.80
C ASP A 182 -26.38 -11.01 -21.98
N VAL A 183 -27.59 -10.47 -22.12
CA VAL A 183 -28.82 -11.00 -21.57
C VAL A 183 -29.70 -11.38 -22.74
N VAL A 184 -30.14 -12.63 -22.76
CA VAL A 184 -31.05 -13.14 -23.79
C VAL A 184 -32.28 -13.75 -23.13
N ARG A 185 -33.45 -13.57 -23.77
CA ARG A 185 -34.69 -14.22 -23.36
C ARG A 185 -34.68 -15.66 -23.89
N THR A 186 -35.00 -16.61 -23.02
CA THR A 186 -35.15 -18.02 -23.35
C THR A 186 -36.61 -18.44 -23.20
N ALA A 187 -36.95 -19.68 -23.55
CA ALA A 187 -38.30 -20.21 -23.33
C ALA A 187 -38.70 -20.20 -21.83
N ASP A 188 -37.72 -20.32 -20.94
CA ASP A 188 -37.91 -20.49 -19.49
C ASP A 188 -37.62 -19.21 -18.69
N GLY A 189 -37.23 -18.10 -19.33
CA GLY A 189 -36.94 -16.82 -18.68
C GLY A 189 -35.79 -16.05 -19.32
N LEU A 190 -34.76 -15.75 -18.53
CA LEU A 190 -33.55 -15.03 -18.95
C LEU A 190 -32.32 -15.93 -18.84
N ALA A 191 -31.35 -15.69 -19.71
CA ALA A 191 -29.99 -16.19 -19.57
C ALA A 191 -29.01 -15.01 -19.62
N ILE A 192 -28.15 -14.90 -18.62
CA ILE A 192 -27.12 -13.88 -18.50
C ILE A 192 -25.76 -14.53 -18.72
N THR A 193 -25.03 -14.10 -19.75
CA THR A 193 -23.66 -14.53 -20.00
C THR A 193 -22.70 -13.41 -19.61
N VAL A 194 -21.74 -13.70 -18.72
CA VAL A 194 -20.64 -12.78 -18.39
C VAL A 194 -19.31 -13.34 -18.86
N ARG A 195 -18.41 -12.45 -19.32
CA ARG A 195 -17.07 -12.79 -19.81
C ARG A 195 -16.07 -11.85 -19.15
N VAL A 196 -15.01 -12.41 -18.56
CA VAL A 196 -13.93 -11.64 -17.95
C VAL A 196 -12.65 -11.80 -18.78
N GLY A 197 -12.17 -10.70 -19.35
CA GLY A 197 -10.95 -10.70 -20.16
C GLY A 197 -11.06 -11.66 -21.36
N SER A 198 -10.07 -12.54 -21.52
CA SER A 198 -10.04 -13.56 -22.57
C SER A 198 -10.65 -14.91 -22.16
N GLN A 199 -11.23 -15.00 -20.97
CA GLN A 199 -11.76 -16.26 -20.46
C GLN A 199 -13.11 -16.63 -21.10
N PRO A 200 -13.45 -17.92 -21.21
CA PRO A 200 -14.76 -18.35 -21.69
C PRO A 200 -15.90 -17.75 -20.87
N GLY A 201 -17.00 -17.41 -21.54
CA GLY A 201 -18.19 -16.86 -20.87
C GLY A 201 -18.89 -17.87 -19.99
N VAL A 202 -19.43 -17.40 -18.87
CA VAL A 202 -20.27 -18.20 -17.97
C VAL A 202 -21.70 -17.73 -18.11
N THR A 203 -22.59 -18.65 -18.47
CA THR A 203 -24.03 -18.39 -18.62
C THR A 203 -24.81 -18.90 -17.42
N VAL A 204 -25.66 -18.05 -16.86
CA VAL A 204 -26.59 -18.36 -15.78
C VAL A 204 -28.01 -18.13 -16.28
N SER A 205 -28.89 -19.10 -16.10
CA SER A 205 -30.28 -19.05 -16.61
C SER A 205 -31.31 -19.25 -15.52
N GLY A 206 -32.49 -18.65 -15.70
CA GLY A 206 -33.65 -18.84 -14.81
C GLY A 206 -34.82 -17.92 -15.13
N PRO A 207 -35.89 -17.94 -14.31
CA PRO A 207 -37.07 -17.11 -14.53
C PRO A 207 -36.73 -15.62 -14.54
N GLU A 208 -37.45 -14.83 -15.34
CA GLU A 208 -37.26 -13.36 -15.39
C GLU A 208 -37.55 -12.69 -14.03
N SER A 209 -38.46 -13.24 -13.24
CA SER A 209 -38.74 -12.81 -11.86
C SER A 209 -37.53 -12.93 -10.92
N ASP A 210 -36.55 -13.77 -11.28
CA ASP A 210 -35.36 -14.05 -10.48
C ASP A 210 -34.14 -13.20 -10.90
N LEU A 211 -34.34 -12.11 -11.66
CA LEU A 211 -33.24 -11.30 -12.19
C LEU A 211 -32.15 -10.96 -11.15
N ASN A 212 -32.53 -10.63 -9.92
CA ASN A 212 -31.56 -10.35 -8.85
C ASN A 212 -30.67 -11.55 -8.53
N ARG A 213 -31.25 -12.75 -8.44
CA ARG A 213 -30.50 -14.00 -8.20
C ARG A 213 -29.58 -14.32 -9.38
N LEU A 214 -30.05 -14.10 -10.60
CA LEU A 214 -29.23 -14.28 -11.80
C LEU A 214 -28.03 -13.34 -11.80
N LEU A 215 -28.24 -12.06 -11.44
CA LEU A 215 -27.16 -11.07 -11.29
C LEU A 215 -26.18 -11.45 -10.16
N ASP A 216 -26.67 -11.97 -9.04
CA ASP A 216 -25.81 -12.45 -7.95
C ASP A 216 -24.90 -13.60 -8.42
N GLN A 217 -25.47 -14.58 -9.12
CA GLN A 217 -24.72 -15.72 -9.67
C GLN A 217 -23.75 -15.31 -10.78
N SER A 218 -24.13 -14.35 -11.63
CA SER A 218 -23.23 -13.79 -12.63
C SER A 218 -22.08 -13.01 -12.00
N ALA A 219 -22.33 -12.22 -10.94
CA ALA A 219 -21.29 -11.53 -10.18
C ALA A 219 -20.33 -12.54 -9.55
N GLU A 220 -20.87 -13.60 -8.95
CA GLU A 220 -20.09 -14.66 -8.34
C GLU A 220 -19.19 -15.38 -9.35
N ALA A 221 -19.75 -15.74 -10.52
CA ALA A 221 -18.99 -16.34 -11.61
C ALA A 221 -17.86 -15.44 -12.10
N ALA A 222 -18.13 -14.14 -12.29
CA ALA A 222 -17.12 -13.17 -12.67
C ALA A 222 -16.05 -12.99 -11.59
N TYR A 223 -16.42 -13.00 -10.31
CA TYR A 223 -15.48 -12.89 -9.19
C TYR A 223 -14.56 -14.12 -9.09
N ARG A 224 -15.12 -15.32 -9.23
CA ARG A 224 -14.37 -16.58 -9.28
C ARG A 224 -13.38 -16.61 -10.44
N GLN A 225 -13.80 -16.17 -11.63
CA GLN A 225 -12.97 -16.17 -12.83
C GLN A 225 -11.88 -15.09 -12.80
N SER A 226 -12.18 -13.90 -12.28
CA SER A 226 -11.24 -12.78 -12.24
C SER A 226 -10.28 -12.85 -11.04
N GLN A 227 -10.75 -13.23 -9.86
CA GLN A 227 -10.01 -13.19 -8.60
C GLN A 227 -10.19 -14.50 -7.79
N PRO A 228 -9.77 -15.65 -8.34
CA PRO A 228 -10.07 -16.98 -7.79
C PRO A 228 -9.65 -17.15 -6.32
N TYR A 229 -8.48 -16.65 -5.92
CA TYR A 229 -8.05 -16.74 -4.52
C TYR A 229 -8.94 -15.91 -3.58
N ARG A 230 -9.33 -14.70 -3.99
CA ARG A 230 -10.23 -13.86 -3.17
C ARG A 230 -11.63 -14.44 -3.11
N TYR A 231 -12.11 -15.02 -4.21
CA TYR A 231 -13.34 -15.78 -4.21
C TYR A 231 -13.29 -16.93 -3.18
N ALA A 232 -12.20 -17.70 -3.14
CA ALA A 232 -12.03 -18.75 -2.15
C ALA A 232 -12.10 -18.20 -0.70
N VAL A 233 -11.46 -17.05 -0.41
CA VAL A 233 -11.56 -16.37 0.89
C VAL A 233 -12.98 -15.85 1.18
N TRP A 234 -13.67 -15.30 0.18
CA TRP A 234 -15.04 -14.83 0.32
C TRP A 234 -16.01 -15.97 0.66
N VAL A 235 -15.85 -17.13 0.03
CA VAL A 235 -16.63 -18.34 0.35
C VAL A 235 -16.40 -18.78 1.79
N SER A 236 -15.17 -18.70 2.31
CA SER A 236 -14.86 -19.13 3.68
C SER A 236 -15.60 -18.33 4.74
N ARG A 237 -15.83 -17.04 4.51
CA ARG A 237 -16.60 -16.17 5.42
C ARG A 237 -18.07 -16.57 5.54
N ARG A 238 -18.57 -17.45 4.66
CA ARG A 238 -19.93 -18.01 4.71
C ARG A 238 -20.01 -19.36 5.43
N GLY A 239 -18.91 -19.86 5.98
CA GLY A 239 -18.89 -20.99 6.91
C GLY A 239 -18.50 -22.34 6.32
N ASN A 240 -18.05 -22.40 5.06
CA ASN A 240 -17.72 -23.67 4.38
C ASN A 240 -16.20 -23.89 4.18
N GLY A 241 -15.35 -23.14 4.88
CA GLY A 241 -13.92 -23.05 4.54
C GLY A 241 -13.72 -22.41 3.17
N MET A 242 -12.47 -22.26 2.73
CA MET A 242 -12.19 -21.75 1.39
C MET A 242 -12.63 -22.76 0.32
N ASP A 243 -13.03 -22.30 -0.88
CA ASP A 243 -13.42 -23.18 -1.99
C ASP A 243 -12.25 -24.09 -2.42
N ALA A 244 -12.29 -25.35 -1.99
CA ALA A 244 -11.23 -26.33 -2.22
C ALA A 244 -10.99 -26.64 -3.71
N PRO A 245 -12.03 -26.83 -4.55
CA PRO A 245 -11.85 -26.91 -6.01
C PRO A 245 -11.07 -25.73 -6.60
N VAL A 246 -11.39 -24.49 -6.23
CA VAL A 246 -10.67 -23.30 -6.72
C VAL A 246 -9.21 -23.29 -6.27
N LEU A 247 -8.96 -23.63 -5.00
CA LEU A 247 -7.58 -23.72 -4.51
C LEU A 247 -6.80 -24.84 -5.21
N ALA A 248 -7.41 -25.98 -5.52
CA ALA A 248 -6.78 -27.06 -6.28
C ALA A 248 -6.40 -26.62 -7.71
N GLU A 249 -7.27 -25.87 -8.38
CA GLU A 249 -6.98 -25.27 -9.68
C GLU A 249 -5.79 -24.31 -9.61
N LEU A 250 -5.77 -23.42 -8.61
CA LEU A 250 -4.67 -22.47 -8.41
C LEU A 250 -3.34 -23.16 -8.05
N ALA A 251 -3.39 -24.25 -7.28
CA ALA A 251 -2.22 -25.06 -6.95
C ALA A 251 -1.62 -25.76 -8.18
N ALA A 252 -2.42 -25.97 -9.23
CA ALA A 252 -1.99 -26.52 -10.53
C ALA A 252 -1.59 -25.43 -11.55
N SER A 253 -1.78 -24.14 -11.24
CA SER A 253 -1.44 -23.03 -12.13
C SER A 253 0.05 -22.99 -12.48
N THR A 254 0.42 -22.48 -13.66
CA THR A 254 1.83 -22.22 -13.98
C THR A 254 2.39 -20.99 -13.27
N ASP A 255 1.53 -20.12 -12.73
CA ASP A 255 1.93 -18.96 -11.93
C ASP A 255 2.37 -19.41 -10.53
N ARG A 256 3.67 -19.24 -10.25
CA ARG A 256 4.28 -19.59 -8.95
C ARG A 256 3.62 -18.87 -7.78
N THR A 257 3.15 -17.62 -7.96
CA THR A 257 2.50 -16.83 -6.92
C THR A 257 1.11 -17.38 -6.62
N GLU A 258 0.34 -17.79 -7.64
CA GLU A 258 -0.97 -18.41 -7.43
C GLU A 258 -0.82 -19.77 -6.74
N ARG A 259 0.14 -20.60 -7.15
CA ARG A 259 0.45 -21.86 -6.47
C ARG A 259 0.80 -21.67 -5.00
N LEU A 260 1.65 -20.68 -4.71
CA LEU A 260 2.10 -20.35 -3.36
C LEU A 260 0.91 -20.00 -2.45
N TRP A 261 0.01 -19.14 -2.92
CA TRP A 261 -1.18 -18.74 -2.16
C TRP A 261 -2.22 -19.84 -2.07
N ALA A 262 -2.38 -20.66 -3.12
CA ALA A 262 -3.25 -21.82 -3.11
C ALA A 262 -2.88 -22.80 -2.00
N LEU A 263 -1.60 -23.16 -1.88
CA LEU A 263 -1.09 -24.03 -0.82
C LEU A 263 -1.32 -23.44 0.58
N VAL A 264 -1.14 -22.13 0.74
CA VAL A 264 -1.49 -21.43 1.99
C VAL A 264 -2.98 -21.53 2.31
N GLY A 265 -3.85 -21.34 1.31
CA GLY A 265 -5.30 -21.50 1.50
C GLY A 265 -5.69 -22.93 1.85
N GLN A 266 -5.10 -23.93 1.18
CA GLN A 266 -5.34 -25.35 1.47
C GLN A 266 -4.86 -25.72 2.88
N ALA A 267 -3.73 -25.17 3.34
CA ALA A 267 -3.25 -25.38 4.70
C ALA A 267 -4.24 -24.83 5.74
N VAL A 268 -4.86 -23.67 5.48
CA VAL A 268 -5.93 -23.12 6.35
C VAL A 268 -7.15 -24.05 6.35
N ASN A 269 -7.61 -24.52 5.18
CA ASN A 269 -8.72 -25.47 5.11
C ASN A 269 -8.44 -26.77 5.87
N ALA A 270 -7.20 -27.26 5.84
CA ALA A 270 -6.80 -28.46 6.57
C ALA A 270 -6.91 -28.23 8.10
N LEU A 271 -6.49 -27.06 8.60
CA LEU A 271 -6.67 -26.68 10.00
C LEU A 271 -8.15 -26.56 10.39
N ASP A 272 -8.97 -25.92 9.55
CA ASP A 272 -10.42 -25.82 9.77
C ASP A 272 -11.10 -27.20 9.78
N ALA A 273 -10.56 -28.16 9.02
CA ALA A 273 -10.99 -29.56 8.99
C ALA A 273 -10.39 -30.43 10.12
N ASN A 274 -9.66 -29.82 11.07
CA ASN A 274 -8.97 -30.50 12.17
C ASN A 274 -7.92 -31.53 11.71
N ASP A 275 -7.24 -31.26 10.58
CA ASP A 275 -6.10 -32.03 10.07
C ASP A 275 -4.82 -31.15 10.03
N PRO A 276 -4.22 -30.87 11.20
CA PRO A 276 -3.04 -30.03 11.28
C PRO A 276 -1.79 -30.67 10.65
N ALA A 277 -1.74 -31.99 10.51
CA ALA A 277 -0.61 -32.67 9.85
C ALA A 277 -0.60 -32.40 8.33
N LEU A 278 -1.77 -32.43 7.70
CA LEU A 278 -1.92 -31.99 6.31
C LEU A 278 -1.66 -30.49 6.18
N GLY A 279 -2.14 -29.68 7.14
CA GLY A 279 -1.86 -28.24 7.22
C GLY A 279 -0.36 -27.92 7.19
N GLU A 280 0.42 -28.58 8.06
CA GLU A 280 1.87 -28.45 8.09
C GLU A 280 2.49 -28.84 6.74
N THR A 281 2.08 -29.99 6.19
CA THR A 281 2.61 -30.51 4.92
C THR A 281 2.42 -29.52 3.77
N LEU A 282 1.21 -28.97 3.61
CA LEU A 282 0.88 -28.00 2.56
C LEU A 282 1.62 -26.68 2.76
N ALA A 283 1.71 -26.19 4.00
CA ALA A 283 2.45 -24.98 4.32
C ALA A 283 3.96 -25.15 4.04
N ARG A 284 4.54 -26.32 4.30
CA ARG A 284 5.93 -26.63 3.94
C ARG A 284 6.14 -26.73 2.43
N GLN A 285 5.20 -27.29 1.66
CA GLN A 285 5.25 -27.25 0.20
C GLN A 285 5.26 -25.81 -0.34
N ALA A 286 4.51 -24.89 0.29
CA ALA A 286 4.58 -23.47 -0.06
C ALA A 286 5.99 -22.89 0.22
N LEU A 287 6.65 -23.31 1.30
CA LEU A 287 8.02 -22.89 1.62
C LEU A 287 9.08 -23.50 0.70
N GLU A 288 8.83 -24.65 0.09
CA GLU A 288 9.66 -25.17 -1.00
C GLU A 288 9.57 -24.27 -2.24
N LEU A 289 8.39 -23.70 -2.51
CA LEU A 289 8.21 -22.70 -3.55
C LEU A 289 8.80 -21.35 -3.18
N ASP A 290 8.77 -20.92 -1.93
CA ASP A 290 9.49 -19.72 -1.48
C ASP A 290 9.81 -19.79 0.03
N PRO A 291 11.08 -20.04 0.39
CA PRO A 291 11.51 -20.14 1.80
C PRO A 291 11.35 -18.84 2.60
N THR A 292 11.16 -17.71 1.93
CA THR A 292 11.01 -16.38 2.55
C THR A 292 9.55 -15.99 2.80
N PHE A 293 8.60 -16.78 2.30
CA PHE A 293 7.17 -16.45 2.39
C PHE A 293 6.62 -16.69 3.80
N HIS A 294 6.69 -15.66 4.63
CA HIS A 294 6.38 -15.72 6.05
C HIS A 294 4.92 -16.13 6.36
N LYS A 295 3.95 -15.87 5.46
CA LYS A 295 2.57 -16.34 5.64
C LYS A 295 2.49 -17.87 5.67
N ALA A 296 3.28 -18.58 4.85
CA ALA A 296 3.35 -20.03 4.91
C ALA A 296 4.03 -20.51 6.21
N ARG A 297 5.06 -19.80 6.69
CA ARG A 297 5.68 -20.13 8.00
C ARG A 297 4.70 -19.98 9.15
N TRP A 298 3.89 -18.93 9.14
CA TRP A 298 2.85 -18.75 10.15
C TRP A 298 1.84 -19.91 10.14
N ASN A 299 1.41 -20.38 8.97
CA ASN A 299 0.54 -21.57 8.90
C ASN A 299 1.23 -22.86 9.41
N VAL A 300 2.56 -22.99 9.27
CA VAL A 300 3.32 -24.07 9.93
C VAL A 300 3.23 -23.93 11.45
N SER A 301 3.44 -22.72 11.99
CA SER A 301 3.27 -22.44 13.42
C SER A 301 1.87 -22.80 13.91
N ASP A 302 0.81 -22.38 13.22
CA ASP A 302 -0.58 -22.71 13.60
C ASP A 302 -0.82 -24.23 13.63
N SER A 303 -0.24 -24.96 12.67
CA SER A 303 -0.30 -26.42 12.61
C SER A 303 0.44 -27.11 13.75
N LEU A 304 1.64 -26.61 14.08
CA LEU A 304 2.44 -27.13 15.21
C LEU A 304 1.76 -26.89 16.55
N LEU A 305 1.15 -25.70 16.72
CA LEU A 305 0.34 -25.38 17.89
C LEU A 305 -0.84 -26.34 18.04
N ALA A 306 -1.60 -26.58 16.95
CA ALA A 306 -2.74 -27.51 16.97
C ALA A 306 -2.33 -28.97 17.28
N MET A 307 -1.10 -29.37 16.97
CA MET A 307 -0.55 -30.69 17.32
C MET A 307 0.09 -30.76 18.72
N GLY A 308 0.18 -29.64 19.45
CA GLY A 308 0.87 -29.58 20.76
C GLY A 308 2.38 -29.80 20.66
N ARG A 309 3.02 -29.40 19.55
CA ARG A 309 4.47 -29.53 19.33
C ARG A 309 5.19 -28.24 19.73
N ASP A 310 5.21 -27.95 21.02
CA ASP A 310 5.61 -26.64 21.57
C ASP A 310 7.08 -26.25 21.26
N GLU A 311 8.03 -27.20 21.33
CA GLU A 311 9.43 -26.91 21.01
C GLU A 311 9.62 -26.59 19.52
N ASP A 312 8.94 -27.33 18.64
CA ASP A 312 8.98 -27.10 17.19
C ASP A 312 8.30 -25.77 16.85
N LEU A 313 7.18 -25.46 17.49
CA LEU A 313 6.49 -24.18 17.37
C LEU A 313 7.41 -23.02 17.75
N LEU A 314 8.11 -23.09 18.89
CA LEU A 314 9.05 -22.06 19.32
C LEU A 314 10.19 -21.88 18.29
N ALA A 315 10.72 -22.99 17.76
CA ALA A 315 11.76 -22.94 16.74
C ALA A 315 11.28 -22.28 15.44
N GLU A 316 10.08 -22.64 14.95
CA GLU A 316 9.49 -22.06 13.75
C GLU A 316 9.10 -20.59 13.96
N ASN A 317 8.50 -20.23 15.10
CA ASN A 317 8.15 -18.84 15.40
C ASN A 317 9.38 -17.92 15.37
N ARG A 318 10.54 -18.37 15.86
CA ARG A 318 11.79 -17.61 15.73
C ARG A 318 12.24 -17.44 14.28
N LEU A 319 11.97 -18.41 13.41
CA LEU A 319 12.22 -18.28 11.96
C LEU A 319 11.23 -17.31 11.32
N THR A 320 9.95 -17.41 11.65
CA THR A 320 8.89 -16.51 11.21
C THR A 320 9.18 -15.07 11.59
N GLU A 321 9.52 -14.80 12.86
CA GLU A 321 9.88 -13.45 13.33
C GLU A 321 11.05 -12.87 12.55
N ARG A 322 12.10 -13.67 12.29
CA ARG A 322 13.26 -13.25 11.48
C ARG A 322 12.85 -12.92 10.05
N ALA A 323 12.00 -13.74 9.43
CA ALA A 323 11.51 -13.50 8.06
C ALA A 323 10.68 -12.22 7.97
N MET A 324 9.90 -11.90 9.01
CA MET A 324 9.02 -10.74 9.07
C MET A 324 9.72 -9.42 9.40
N ARG A 325 11.04 -9.43 9.66
CA ARG A 325 11.85 -8.20 9.81
C ARG A 325 11.89 -7.36 8.53
N ARG A 326 11.57 -7.97 7.37
CA ARG A 326 11.43 -7.27 6.09
C ARG A 326 9.96 -7.22 5.70
N ARG A 327 9.54 -6.11 5.10
CA ARG A 327 8.19 -6.00 4.52
C ARG A 327 8.09 -6.97 3.35
N ASP A 328 7.08 -7.85 3.39
CA ASP A 328 6.74 -8.67 2.25
C ASP A 328 5.61 -7.96 1.48
N PRO A 329 5.85 -7.49 0.24
CA PRO A 329 4.84 -6.77 -0.53
C PRO A 329 3.66 -7.66 -0.96
N ARG A 330 3.72 -8.98 -0.73
CA ARG A 330 2.65 -9.91 -1.04
C ARG A 330 1.60 -10.03 0.06
N VAL A 331 1.90 -9.58 1.27
CA VAL A 331 0.99 -9.65 2.42
C VAL A 331 0.53 -8.25 2.80
N THR A 332 -0.71 -8.06 3.24
CA THR A 332 -1.19 -6.74 3.68
C THR A 332 -0.42 -6.26 4.92
N GLU A 333 -0.35 -4.94 5.11
CA GLU A 333 0.38 -4.36 6.25
C GLU A 333 -0.32 -4.72 7.57
N ALA A 334 -1.65 -4.65 7.59
CA ALA A 334 -2.49 -5.09 8.71
C ALA A 334 -2.17 -6.53 9.11
N SER A 335 -2.19 -7.47 8.16
CA SER A 335 -1.89 -8.87 8.44
C SER A 335 -0.44 -9.07 8.90
N GLN A 336 0.55 -8.44 8.24
CA GLN A 336 1.96 -8.58 8.64
C GLN A 336 2.19 -8.04 10.07
N GLY A 337 1.60 -6.90 10.42
CA GLY A 337 1.69 -6.30 11.75
C GLY A 337 1.10 -7.22 12.82
N GLN A 338 -0.16 -7.63 12.63
CA GLN A 338 -0.86 -8.52 13.56
C GLN A 338 -0.08 -9.82 13.80
N VAL A 339 0.40 -10.46 12.72
CA VAL A 339 1.12 -11.73 12.81
C VAL A 339 2.48 -11.58 13.48
N LEU A 340 3.20 -10.48 13.25
CA LEU A 340 4.53 -10.29 13.85
C LEU A 340 4.41 -10.21 15.38
N HIS A 341 3.44 -9.42 15.86
CA HIS A 341 3.22 -9.26 17.29
C HIS A 341 2.61 -10.53 17.92
N ASN A 342 1.76 -11.27 17.18
CA ASN A 342 1.30 -12.59 17.62
C ASN A 342 2.46 -13.57 17.80
N VAL A 343 3.34 -13.70 16.80
CA VAL A 343 4.53 -14.56 16.85
C VAL A 343 5.46 -14.18 18.01
N ARG A 344 5.67 -12.88 18.27
CA ARG A 344 6.46 -12.41 19.41
C ARG A 344 5.81 -12.74 20.75
N SER A 345 4.50 -12.56 20.87
CA SER A 345 3.74 -12.97 22.05
C SER A 345 3.91 -14.46 22.32
N SER A 346 3.73 -15.31 21.29
CA SER A 346 3.88 -16.76 21.42
C SER A 346 5.32 -17.18 21.79
N ILE A 347 6.36 -16.51 21.27
CA ILE A 347 7.75 -16.76 21.68
C ILE A 347 7.94 -16.39 23.16
N ALA A 348 7.42 -15.25 23.59
CA ALA A 348 7.54 -14.78 24.95
C ALA A 348 6.84 -15.74 25.94
N GLU A 349 5.61 -16.17 25.63
CA GLU A 349 4.87 -17.17 26.42
C GLU A 349 5.61 -18.50 26.52
N ALA A 350 6.10 -19.04 25.39
CA ALA A 350 6.85 -20.30 25.37
C ALA A 350 8.19 -20.23 26.13
N THR A 351 8.69 -19.03 26.44
CA THR A 351 9.89 -18.82 27.25
C THR A 351 9.60 -18.33 28.68
N GLY A 352 8.32 -18.23 29.05
CA GLY A 352 7.87 -17.77 30.36
C GLY A 352 7.94 -16.26 30.58
N ASP A 353 8.24 -15.47 29.55
CA ASP A 353 8.24 -14.00 29.60
C ASP A 353 6.82 -13.46 29.35
N PHE A 354 5.92 -13.73 30.31
CA PHE A 354 4.52 -13.33 30.20
C PHE A 354 4.32 -11.80 30.23
N ALA A 355 5.30 -11.03 30.72
CA ALA A 355 5.26 -9.57 30.68
C ALA A 355 5.42 -9.06 29.25
N THR A 356 6.40 -9.58 28.51
CA THR A 356 6.56 -9.27 27.09
C THR A 356 5.37 -9.78 26.28
N ALA A 357 4.87 -11.00 26.55
CA ALA A 357 3.68 -11.52 25.88
C ALA A 357 2.47 -10.58 26.02
N ALA A 358 2.15 -10.15 27.25
CA ALA A 358 1.06 -9.23 27.50
C ALA A 358 1.25 -7.88 26.79
N ALA A 359 2.48 -7.38 26.70
CA ALA A 359 2.79 -6.14 26.00
C ALA A 359 2.60 -6.26 24.48
N GLU A 360 3.12 -7.32 23.87
CA GLU A 360 2.99 -7.61 22.43
C GLU A 360 1.51 -7.80 22.03
N ALA A 361 0.77 -8.59 22.80
CA ALA A 361 -0.68 -8.76 22.61
C ALA A 361 -1.45 -7.43 22.79
N THR A 362 -1.02 -6.55 23.71
CA THR A 362 -1.64 -5.21 23.85
C THR A 362 -1.36 -4.35 22.61
N ILE A 363 -0.17 -4.41 22.01
CA ILE A 363 0.13 -3.67 20.76
C ILE A 363 -0.81 -4.10 19.64
N MET A 364 -1.09 -5.41 19.50
CA MET A 364 -2.01 -5.94 18.49
C MET A 364 -3.42 -5.33 18.56
N THR A 365 -3.92 -5.01 19.76
CA THR A 365 -5.25 -4.39 19.96
C THR A 365 -5.36 -2.99 19.33
N GLY A 366 -4.23 -2.31 19.10
CA GLY A 366 -4.17 -1.00 18.47
C GLY A 366 -3.87 -1.02 16.97
N LEU A 367 -3.62 -2.19 16.39
CA LEU A 367 -3.35 -2.35 14.96
C LEU A 367 -4.65 -2.47 14.17
N PRO A 368 -4.64 -2.14 12.85
CA PRO A 368 -5.77 -2.43 11.98
C PRO A 368 -6.18 -3.90 12.10
N ASP A 369 -7.48 -4.14 12.26
CA ASP A 369 -7.97 -5.49 12.45
C ASP A 369 -7.82 -6.32 11.16
N TYR A 370 -7.48 -7.58 11.33
CA TYR A 370 -7.37 -8.57 10.27
C TYR A 370 -7.88 -9.89 10.84
N ALA A 371 -8.88 -10.48 10.19
CA ALA A 371 -9.49 -11.74 10.58
C ALA A 371 -9.96 -11.81 12.06
N ASN A 372 -10.43 -10.69 12.62
CA ASN A 372 -10.78 -10.55 14.04
C ASN A 372 -9.60 -10.77 15.00
N ASN A 373 -8.35 -10.62 14.55
CA ASN A 373 -7.17 -10.75 15.40
C ASN A 373 -7.13 -9.70 16.52
N GLY A 374 -7.76 -8.53 16.35
CA GLY A 374 -7.90 -7.55 17.42
C GLY A 374 -8.66 -8.12 18.62
N VAL A 375 -9.71 -8.89 18.38
CA VAL A 375 -10.45 -9.58 19.45
C VAL A 375 -9.58 -10.66 20.10
N ASN A 376 -8.89 -11.49 19.31
CA ASN A 376 -7.96 -12.51 19.84
C ASN A 376 -6.82 -11.89 20.65
N ALA A 377 -6.31 -10.74 20.25
CA ALA A 377 -5.27 -10.00 20.96
C ALA A 377 -5.68 -9.62 22.38
N HIS A 378 -6.93 -9.20 22.59
CA HIS A 378 -7.45 -8.94 23.93
C HIS A 378 -7.44 -10.20 24.81
N TYR A 379 -7.74 -11.38 24.24
CA TYR A 379 -7.64 -12.65 24.95
C TYR A 379 -6.20 -13.01 25.32
N TYR A 380 -5.27 -12.98 24.36
CA TYR A 380 -3.86 -13.25 24.63
C TYR A 380 -3.30 -12.31 25.70
N ALA A 381 -3.67 -11.03 25.63
CA ALA A 381 -3.25 -10.02 26.59
C ALA A 381 -3.86 -10.25 27.99
N ALA A 382 -5.06 -10.85 28.08
CA ALA A 382 -5.66 -11.21 29.35
C ALA A 382 -5.02 -12.48 29.94
N GLU A 383 -4.82 -13.52 29.13
CA GLU A 383 -4.19 -14.77 29.53
C GLU A 383 -2.76 -14.55 30.06
N ALA A 384 -1.91 -13.86 29.30
CA ALA A 384 -0.55 -13.55 29.73
C ALA A 384 -0.51 -12.79 31.06
N ARG A 385 -1.47 -11.89 31.31
CA ARG A 385 -1.59 -11.19 32.60
C ARG A 385 -2.04 -12.08 33.74
N LEU A 386 -2.92 -13.05 33.49
CA LEU A 386 -3.27 -14.05 34.49
C LEU A 386 -2.06 -14.91 34.88
N ARG A 387 -1.20 -15.26 33.91
CA ARG A 387 0.06 -15.98 34.19
C ARG A 387 1.05 -15.16 35.02
N LEU A 388 0.90 -13.83 35.05
CA LEU A 388 1.62 -12.92 35.94
C LEU A 388 0.90 -12.66 37.28
N HIS A 389 -0.24 -13.30 37.52
CA HIS A 389 -1.17 -12.99 38.62
C HIS A 389 -1.68 -11.53 38.63
N ASP A 390 -1.65 -10.81 37.51
CA ASP A 390 -2.29 -9.49 37.34
C ASP A 390 -3.75 -9.65 36.92
N VAL A 391 -4.58 -10.12 37.85
CA VAL A 391 -6.03 -10.30 37.66
C VAL A 391 -6.71 -8.98 37.26
N SER A 392 -6.24 -7.86 37.80
CA SER A 392 -6.80 -6.55 37.50
C SER A 392 -6.58 -6.13 36.04
N GLY A 393 -5.38 -6.38 35.52
CA GLY A 393 -5.02 -6.10 34.14
C GLY A 393 -5.66 -7.08 33.17
N ALA A 394 -5.80 -8.35 33.56
CA ALA A 394 -6.53 -9.33 32.75
C ALA A 394 -7.99 -8.91 32.50
N ARG A 395 -8.70 -8.45 33.55
CA ARG A 395 -10.07 -7.90 33.41
C ARG A 395 -10.12 -6.69 32.48
N ARG A 396 -9.20 -5.75 32.63
CA ARG A 396 -9.14 -4.56 31.75
C ARG A 396 -8.89 -4.94 30.29
N ALA A 397 -8.03 -5.92 30.05
CA ALA A 397 -7.74 -6.41 28.71
C ALA A 397 -8.96 -7.10 28.06
N ARG A 398 -9.77 -7.82 28.85
CA ARG A 398 -10.98 -8.52 28.39
C ARG A 398 -12.19 -7.62 28.14
N ALA A 399 -12.35 -6.53 28.90
CA ALA A 399 -13.56 -5.69 28.88
C ALA A 399 -14.11 -5.29 27.48
N PRO A 400 -13.28 -5.02 26.45
CA PRO A 400 -13.78 -4.69 25.11
C PRO A 400 -14.51 -5.84 24.37
N ILE A 401 -14.36 -7.08 24.82
CA ILE A 401 -14.91 -8.27 24.15
C ILE A 401 -16.29 -8.67 24.70
N ASP A 402 -16.67 -8.16 25.88
CA ASP A 402 -17.92 -8.52 26.54
C ASP A 402 -19.13 -8.00 25.73
N GLY A 403 -19.90 -8.93 25.14
CA GLY A 403 -21.19 -8.65 24.50
C GLY A 403 -21.22 -8.55 22.97
N THR A 404 -20.07 -8.63 22.27
CA THR A 404 -20.01 -8.40 20.81
C THR A 404 -19.48 -9.56 19.98
N SER A 405 -18.95 -10.62 20.59
CA SER A 405 -18.20 -11.63 19.85
C SER A 405 -18.67 -13.06 20.11
N ARG A 406 -18.77 -13.86 19.03
CA ARG A 406 -18.74 -15.33 19.05
C ARG A 406 -17.37 -15.87 19.49
N ALA A 407 -16.46 -15.02 19.96
CA ALA A 407 -15.11 -15.41 20.32
C ALA A 407 -15.10 -16.47 21.42
N ILE A 408 -14.13 -17.37 21.24
CA ILE A 408 -13.79 -18.56 21.99
C ILE A 408 -14.40 -18.55 23.41
N PRO A 409 -15.62 -19.09 23.58
CA PRO A 409 -16.26 -19.20 24.89
C PRO A 409 -15.34 -19.85 25.94
N GLN A 410 -14.44 -20.69 25.44
CA GLN A 410 -13.42 -21.42 26.17
C GLN A 410 -12.39 -20.50 26.86
N ALA A 411 -11.91 -19.47 26.17
CA ALA A 411 -10.93 -18.53 26.73
C ALA A 411 -11.58 -17.62 27.79
N ALA A 412 -12.79 -17.13 27.51
CA ALA A 412 -13.57 -16.36 28.48
C ALA A 412 -13.83 -17.17 29.76
N LEU A 413 -14.21 -18.45 29.61
CA LEU A 413 -14.45 -19.38 30.71
C LEU A 413 -13.19 -19.65 31.54
N LEU A 414 -12.04 -19.83 30.88
CA LEU A 414 -10.77 -20.03 31.58
C LEU A 414 -10.37 -18.79 32.40
N ILE A 415 -10.54 -17.58 31.83
CA ILE A 415 -10.31 -16.33 32.54
C ILE A 415 -11.21 -16.21 33.78
N ASP A 416 -12.51 -16.52 33.63
CA ASP A 416 -13.48 -16.48 34.72
C ASP A 416 -13.12 -17.50 35.82
N PHE A 417 -12.66 -18.69 35.43
CA PHE A 417 -12.21 -19.74 36.36
C PHE A 417 -10.99 -19.30 37.18
N VAL A 418 -9.94 -18.79 36.52
CA VAL A 418 -8.73 -18.30 37.20
C VAL A 418 -9.07 -17.13 38.11
N GLU A 419 -9.91 -16.20 37.65
CA GLU A 419 -10.36 -15.08 38.45
C GLU A 419 -11.15 -15.51 39.70
N ALA A 420 -12.02 -16.51 39.58
CA ALA A 420 -12.72 -17.11 40.71
C ALA A 420 -11.75 -17.76 41.71
N SER A 421 -10.74 -18.47 41.19
CA SER A 421 -9.69 -19.11 41.99
C SER A 421 -8.88 -18.09 42.79
N GLU A 422 -8.42 -17.03 42.15
CA GLU A 422 -7.64 -15.95 42.78
C GLU A 422 -8.45 -15.16 43.83
N ARG A 423 -9.78 -15.11 43.71
CA ARG A 423 -10.67 -14.54 44.73
C ARG A 423 -11.01 -15.50 45.87
N GLY A 424 -10.70 -16.78 45.75
CA GLY A 424 -11.15 -17.82 46.68
C GLY A 424 -12.66 -18.09 46.62
N ASP A 425 -13.32 -17.82 45.48
CA ASP A 425 -14.74 -18.13 45.28
C ASP A 425 -14.92 -19.62 44.92
N ALA A 426 -14.91 -20.48 45.94
CA ALA A 426 -14.97 -21.93 45.78
C ALA A 426 -16.21 -22.40 44.99
N ALA A 427 -17.35 -21.72 45.13
CA ALA A 427 -18.57 -22.09 44.41
C ALA A 427 -18.46 -21.77 42.91
N ALA A 428 -17.90 -20.61 42.56
CA ALA A 428 -17.63 -20.27 41.16
C ALA A 428 -16.55 -21.16 40.56
N VAL A 429 -15.46 -21.45 41.28
CA VAL A 429 -14.41 -22.39 40.85
C VAL A 429 -14.99 -23.76 40.54
N GLN A 430 -15.86 -24.30 41.40
CA GLN A 430 -16.48 -25.60 41.17
C GLN A 430 -17.38 -25.62 39.93
N ARG A 431 -18.22 -24.59 39.76
CA ARG A 431 -19.12 -24.46 38.60
C ARG A 431 -18.33 -24.29 37.29
N LEU A 432 -17.46 -23.28 37.24
CA LEU A 432 -16.66 -22.96 36.05
C LEU A 432 -15.67 -24.09 35.72
N GLY A 433 -15.10 -24.74 36.74
CA GLY A 433 -14.23 -25.89 36.55
C GLY A 433 -14.95 -27.08 35.91
N ALA A 434 -16.21 -27.34 36.27
CA ALA A 434 -17.02 -28.36 35.61
C ALA A 434 -17.27 -28.03 34.13
N GLU A 435 -17.52 -26.75 33.82
CA GLU A 435 -17.69 -26.29 32.44
C GLU A 435 -16.37 -26.42 31.64
N VAL A 436 -15.22 -26.05 32.23
CA VAL A 436 -13.90 -26.21 31.60
C VAL A 436 -13.59 -27.69 31.34
N ILE A 437 -13.87 -28.58 32.30
CA ILE A 437 -13.67 -30.02 32.12
C ILE A 437 -14.59 -30.58 31.02
N ALA A 438 -15.87 -30.20 31.02
CA ALA A 438 -16.82 -30.62 29.99
C ALA A 438 -16.37 -30.18 28.59
N MET A 439 -15.84 -28.96 28.50
CA MET A 439 -15.29 -28.38 27.28
C MET A 439 -14.03 -29.09 26.78
N LEU A 440 -13.11 -29.48 27.67
CA LEU A 440 -11.90 -30.23 27.32
C LEU A 440 -12.16 -31.72 27.04
N GLY A 441 -13.28 -32.25 27.52
CA GLY A 441 -13.64 -33.67 27.43
C GLY A 441 -14.47 -34.06 26.20
N THR A 442 -14.94 -33.10 25.40
CA THR A 442 -15.55 -33.37 24.09
C THR A 442 -14.46 -33.47 23.02
N PRO A 443 -14.24 -34.65 22.41
CA PRO A 443 -13.27 -34.83 21.33
C PRO A 443 -13.68 -34.12 20.04
#